data_AF-A0AAW9CV59-F1
#
_entry.id   AF-A0AAW9CV59-F1
#
_cell.length_a   1.000
_cell.length_b   1.000
_cell.length_c   1.000
_cell.angle_alpha   90.00
_cell.angle_beta   90.00
_cell.angle_gamma   90.00
#
_symmetry.space_group_name_H-M   'P 1'
#
loop_
_entity.id
_entity.type
_entity.pdbx_description
1 polymer ?
#
loop_
_entity_poly.entity_id
_entity_poly.type
_entity_poly.pdbx_seq_one_letter_code
_entity_poly.pdbx_strand_id
1 'polypeptide(L)'
;MKKIVILISGRGSNMEAIVRACAREGWPAEVAAVISNRPGAAGLEFAAAHGIATAVVDHRAFDGRDSFDAALAAEVDRFAPISSCSPASCAFSRRPSSPNMRAGC
;
A
#
# COMPACT_ATOMS: atom_id res chain seq x y z
N MET A 1 -1.84 -8.04 -17.64
CA MET A 1 -2.10 -6.59 -17.39
C MET A 1 -1.55 -6.27 -16.00
N LYS A 2 -0.74 -5.21 -15.86
CA LYS A 2 -0.13 -4.89 -14.56
C LYS A 2 -1.04 -3.97 -13.76
N LYS A 3 -1.26 -4.29 -12.48
CA LYS A 3 -1.98 -3.42 -11.55
C LYS A 3 -1.01 -2.54 -10.78
N ILE A 4 -1.27 -1.24 -10.75
CA ILE A 4 -0.44 -0.25 -10.07
C ILE A 4 -1.24 0.31 -8.89
N VAL A 5 -0.62 0.32 -7.71
CA VAL A 5 -1.12 1.03 -6.54
C VAL A 5 -0.27 2.28 -6.36
N ILE A 6 -0.89 3.45 -6.26
CA ILE A 6 -0.19 4.73 -6.16
C ILE A 6 -0.34 5.28 -4.74
N LEU A 7 0.79 5.61 -4.12
CA LEU A 7 0.85 6.21 -2.78
C LEU A 7 0.99 7.73 -2.92
N ILE A 8 0.12 8.51 -2.27
CA ILE A 8 0.14 9.98 -2.31
C ILE A 8 0.16 10.61 -0.91
N SER A 9 0.74 11.80 -0.80
CA SER A 9 0.78 12.57 0.45
C SER A 9 0.15 13.97 0.36
N GLY A 10 -0.54 14.27 -0.74
CA GLY A 10 -1.11 15.59 -1.00
C GLY A 10 -1.90 15.63 -2.30
N ARG A 11 -1.69 16.66 -3.13
CA ARG A 11 -2.47 16.87 -4.37
C ARG A 11 -2.38 15.72 -5.38
N GLY A 12 -1.26 15.01 -5.42
CA GLY A 12 -1.12 13.85 -6.31
C GLY A 12 -0.93 14.22 -7.78
N SER A 13 -0.32 15.37 -8.09
CA SER A 13 -0.09 15.80 -9.50
C SER A 13 0.66 14.77 -10.36
N ASN A 14 1.58 14.00 -9.77
CA ASN A 14 2.25 12.89 -10.46
C ASN A 14 1.27 11.75 -10.77
N MET A 15 0.36 11.45 -9.84
CA MET A 15 -0.69 10.43 -10.04
C MET A 15 -1.64 10.87 -11.15
N GLU A 16 -2.05 12.15 -11.17
CA GLU A 16 -2.88 12.70 -12.25
C GLU A 16 -2.20 12.54 -13.62
N ALA A 17 -0.90 12.83 -13.71
CA ALA A 17 -0.14 12.66 -14.94
C ALA A 17 -0.08 11.20 -15.39
N ILE A 18 0.13 10.26 -14.46
CA ILE A 18 0.17 8.82 -14.75
C ILE A 18 -1.20 8.31 -15.22
N VAL A 19 -2.29 8.67 -14.54
CA VAL A 19 -3.65 8.27 -14.91
C VAL A 19 -3.99 8.79 -16.32
N ARG A 20 -3.68 10.07 -16.60
CA ARG A 20 -3.89 10.67 -17.91
C ARG A 20 -3.02 10.01 -19.00
N ALA A 21 -1.76 9.71 -18.71
CA ALA A 21 -0.87 9.04 -19.64
C ALA A 21 -1.34 7.61 -19.94
N CYS A 22 -1.73 6.84 -18.93
CA CYS A 22 -2.27 5.48 -19.11
C CYS A 22 -3.51 5.49 -20.03
N ALA A 23 -4.44 6.43 -19.80
CA ALA A 23 -5.64 6.58 -20.61
C ALA A 23 -5.35 7.01 -22.06
N ARG A 24 -4.34 7.88 -22.25
CA ARG A 24 -4.04 8.47 -23.56
C ARG A 24 -3.12 7.60 -24.42
N GLU A 25 -2.19 6.89 -23.80
CA GLU A 25 -1.14 6.12 -24.48
C GLU A 25 -1.42 4.62 -24.47
N GLY A 26 -2.53 4.18 -23.87
CA GLY A 26 -2.98 2.79 -23.89
C GLY A 26 -1.99 1.84 -23.23
N TRP A 27 -1.36 2.27 -22.14
CA TRP A 27 -0.39 1.44 -21.43
C TRP A 27 -1.04 0.13 -20.96
N PRO A 28 -0.32 -1.01 -20.97
CA PRO A 28 -0.83 -2.29 -20.48
C PRO A 28 -0.87 -2.35 -18.93
N ALA A 29 -1.21 -1.24 -18.29
CA ALA A 29 -1.23 -1.03 -16.86
C ALA A 29 -2.52 -0.31 -16.44
N GLU A 30 -3.08 -0.74 -15.31
CA GLU A 30 -4.29 -0.19 -14.73
C GLU A 30 -3.98 0.30 -13.31
N VAL A 31 -4.44 1.50 -12.97
CA VAL A 31 -4.33 2.00 -11.59
C VAL A 31 -5.42 1.34 -10.76
N ALA A 32 -5.04 0.37 -9.94
CA ALA A 32 -5.97 -0.41 -9.15
C ALA A 32 -6.45 0.34 -7.91
N ALA A 33 -5.56 1.10 -7.26
CA ALA A 33 -5.91 1.90 -6.09
C ALA A 33 -4.97 3.10 -5.89
N VAL A 34 -5.48 4.12 -5.23
CA VAL A 34 -4.71 5.25 -4.72
C VAL A 34 -4.85 5.30 -3.20
N ILE A 35 -3.73 5.21 -2.50
CA ILE A 35 -3.69 5.26 -1.04
C ILE A 35 -3.04 6.56 -0.61
N SER A 36 -3.69 7.30 0.29
CA SER A 36 -3.07 8.48 0.89
C SER A 36 -2.71 8.30 2.34
N ASN A 37 -1.61 8.91 2.76
CA ASN A 37 -1.29 9.04 4.18
C ASN A 37 -1.99 10.22 4.89
N ARG A 38 -2.84 10.96 4.18
CA ARG A 38 -3.63 12.10 4.70
C ARG A 38 -5.07 12.02 4.22
N PRO A 39 -6.08 12.13 5.11
CA PRO A 39 -7.49 12.02 4.73
C PRO A 39 -7.98 13.16 3.82
N GLY A 40 -7.37 14.34 3.89
CA GLY A 40 -7.72 15.52 3.09
C GLY A 40 -6.89 15.71 1.81
N ALA A 41 -6.32 14.64 1.27
CA ALA A 41 -5.51 14.74 0.06
C ALA A 41 -6.41 14.94 -1.19
N ALA A 42 -6.27 16.08 -1.87
CA ALA A 42 -7.02 16.38 -3.10
C ALA A 42 -6.83 15.32 -4.20
N GLY A 43 -5.73 14.56 -4.18
CA GLY A 43 -5.54 13.43 -5.10
C GLY A 43 -6.53 12.29 -4.90
N LEU A 44 -7.10 12.11 -3.71
CA LEU A 44 -8.14 11.09 -3.47
C LEU A 44 -9.43 11.45 -4.20
N GLU A 45 -9.82 12.73 -4.19
CA GLU A 45 -11.00 13.22 -4.90
C GLU A 45 -10.84 13.01 -6.41
N PHE A 46 -9.65 13.31 -6.94
CA PHE A 46 -9.32 13.04 -8.34
C PHE A 46 -9.43 11.55 -8.67
N ALA A 47 -8.81 10.68 -7.87
CA ALA A 47 -8.87 9.23 -8.10
C ALA A 47 -10.30 8.68 -8.07
N ALA A 48 -11.10 9.13 -7.10
CA ALA A 48 -12.52 8.76 -6.99
C ALA A 48 -13.33 9.24 -8.21
N ALA A 49 -13.08 10.47 -8.70
CA ALA A 49 -13.73 10.99 -9.90
C ALA A 49 -13.40 10.19 -11.17
N HIS A 50 -12.25 9.53 -11.20
CA HIS A 50 -11.82 8.63 -12.26
C HIS A 50 -12.23 7.16 -12.05
N GLY A 51 -13.03 6.86 -11.00
CA GLY A 51 -13.50 5.51 -10.70
C GLY A 51 -12.42 4.58 -10.13
N ILE A 52 -11.31 5.13 -9.64
CA ILE A 52 -10.21 4.37 -9.05
C ILE A 52 -10.49 4.18 -7.56
N ALA A 53 -10.22 2.98 -7.04
CA ALA A 53 -10.38 2.71 -5.61
C ALA A 53 -9.46 3.61 -4.77
N THR A 54 -9.99 4.17 -3.69
CA THR A 54 -9.22 5.05 -2.80
C THR A 54 -9.20 4.52 -1.38
N ALA A 55 -8.06 4.67 -0.71
CA ALA A 55 -7.93 4.34 0.69
C ALA A 55 -7.08 5.38 1.43
N VAL A 56 -7.26 5.46 2.73
CA VAL A 56 -6.50 6.37 3.60
C VAL A 56 -5.89 5.59 4.73
N VAL A 57 -4.58 5.70 4.88
CA VAL A 57 -3.83 5.14 6.00
C VAL A 57 -3.17 6.31 6.73
N ASP A 58 -3.82 6.85 7.75
CA ASP A 58 -3.28 8.02 8.46
C ASP A 58 -2.05 7.63 9.29
N HIS A 59 -0.87 8.08 8.87
CA HIS A 59 0.38 7.89 9.61
C HIS A 59 0.33 8.42 11.06
N ARG A 60 -0.56 9.38 11.38
CA ARG A 60 -0.72 9.91 12.74
C ARG A 60 -1.51 8.98 13.65
N ALA A 61 -2.23 8.02 13.10
CA ALA A 61 -2.97 7.02 13.87
C ALA A 61 -2.07 5.88 14.38
N PHE A 62 -0.77 5.92 14.08
CA PHE A 62 0.19 4.87 14.43
C PHE A 62 1.33 5.43 15.29
N ASP A 63 1.67 4.69 16.36
CA ASP A 63 2.75 5.03 17.31
C ASP A 63 4.18 4.80 16.73
N GLY A 64 4.32 4.49 15.45
CA GLY A 64 5.62 4.20 14.87
C GLY A 64 5.59 3.93 13.37
N ARG A 65 6.79 3.95 12.76
CA ARG A 65 6.94 3.69 11.33
C ARG A 65 6.57 2.26 10.98
N ASP A 66 6.98 1.28 11.79
CA ASP A 66 6.70 -0.15 11.54
C ASP A 66 5.21 -0.47 11.53
N SER A 67 4.43 0.09 12.45
CA SER A 67 2.97 -0.12 12.52
C SER A 67 2.24 0.53 11.35
N PHE A 68 2.67 1.73 10.94
CA PHE A 68 2.18 2.39 9.73
C PHE A 68 2.53 1.58 8.46
N ASP A 69 3.77 1.11 8.33
CA ASP A 69 4.23 0.36 7.15
C ASP A 69 3.49 -0.98 7.03
N ALA A 70 3.26 -1.67 8.15
CA ALA A 70 2.46 -2.90 8.19
C ALA A 70 1.00 -2.67 7.78
N ALA A 71 0.37 -1.59 8.25
CA ALA A 71 -0.98 -1.22 7.85
C ALA A 71 -1.04 -0.82 6.37
N LEU A 72 -0.04 -0.10 5.88
CA LEU A 72 0.06 0.31 4.48
C LEU A 72 0.24 -0.90 3.56
N ALA A 73 1.13 -1.82 3.92
CA ALA A 73 1.34 -3.07 3.20
C ALA A 73 0.05 -3.90 3.14
N ALA A 74 -0.65 -4.04 4.27
CA ALA A 74 -1.93 -4.73 4.31
C ALA A 74 -2.99 -4.08 3.41
N GLU A 75 -3.01 -2.74 3.31
CA GLU A 75 -3.91 -2.03 2.41
C GLU A 75 -3.54 -2.27 0.93
N VAL A 76 -2.25 -2.20 0.59
CA VAL A 76 -1.75 -2.46 -0.77
C VAL A 76 -2.08 -3.89 -1.20
N ASP A 77 -1.89 -4.88 -0.33
CA ASP A 77 -2.17 -6.30 -0.61
C ASP A 77 -3.64 -6.55 -0.99
N ARG A 78 -4.60 -5.76 -0.48
CA ARG A 78 -6.02 -5.87 -0.88
C ARG A 78 -6.26 -5.55 -2.35
N PHE A 79 -5.44 -4.68 -2.94
CA PHE A 79 -5.62 -4.18 -4.30
C PHE A 79 -4.64 -4.78 -5.31
N ALA A 80 -3.52 -5.34 -4.83
CA ALA A 80 -2.47 -5.93 -5.66
C ALA A 80 -2.31 -7.45 -5.39
N PRO A 81 -3.02 -8.33 -6.12
CA PRO A 81 -2.85 -9.78 -5.97
C PRO A 81 -1.55 -10.33 -6.60
N ILE A 82 -0.61 -9.49 -7.06
CA ILE A 82 0.69 -9.98 -7.57
C ILE A 82 1.74 -10.11 -6.47
N SER A 83 1.31 -10.44 -5.25
CA SER A 83 2.19 -11.08 -4.30
C SER A 83 2.25 -12.57 -4.63
N SER A 84 3.17 -12.95 -5.51
CA SER A 84 3.74 -14.30 -5.48
C SER A 84 4.64 -14.50 -4.24
N CYS A 85 4.54 -13.65 -3.22
CA CYS A 85 5.23 -13.79 -1.95
C CYS A 85 4.21 -13.75 -0.82
N SER A 86 3.42 -14.82 -0.73
CA SER A 86 2.48 -15.03 0.38
C SER A 86 3.20 -14.81 1.72
N PRO A 87 2.71 -13.90 2.59
CA PRO A 87 3.26 -13.70 3.92
C PRO A 87 3.06 -14.91 4.85
N ALA A 88 2.34 -15.95 4.42
CA ALA A 88 2.33 -17.23 5.11
C ALA A 88 3.73 -17.91 5.13
N SER A 89 4.66 -17.50 4.24
CA SER A 89 6.03 -18.03 4.20
C SER A 89 7.11 -17.07 4.76
N CYS A 90 6.80 -15.79 4.98
CA CYS A 90 7.67 -14.90 5.76
C CYS A 90 7.34 -15.11 7.23
N ALA A 91 7.86 -16.20 7.78
CA ALA A 91 7.94 -16.43 9.21
C ALA A 91 8.32 -15.11 9.90
N PHE A 92 7.38 -14.57 10.68
CA PHE A 92 7.47 -14.48 12.13
C PHE A 92 8.85 -14.89 12.71
N SER A 93 9.93 -14.25 12.26
CA SER A 93 11.23 -14.25 12.91
C SER A 93 11.21 -13.15 13.97
N ARG A 94 10.18 -13.18 14.83
CA ARG A 94 10.33 -12.63 16.17
C ARG A 94 11.46 -13.42 16.79
N ARG A 95 12.68 -12.87 16.81
CA ARG A 95 13.71 -13.32 17.74
C ARG A 95 13.11 -13.17 19.14
N PRO A 96 12.87 -14.25 19.90
CA PRO A 96 12.69 -14.09 21.32
C PRO A 96 14.07 -13.82 21.91
N SER A 97 14.29 -12.59 22.35
CA SER A 97 15.32 -12.27 23.32
C SER A 97 14.96 -12.92 24.65
N SER A 98 15.35 -14.19 24.85
CA SER A 98 15.47 -14.79 26.19
C SER A 98 16.37 -16.03 26.17
N PRO A 99 17.46 -16.05 26.96
CA PRO A 99 18.42 -17.15 27.00
C PRO A 99 18.09 -18.09 28.17
N ASN A 100 16.94 -18.77 28.17
CA ASN A 100 16.80 -19.92 29.07
C ASN A 100 15.58 -20.79 28.71
N MET A 101 15.79 -21.78 27.85
CA MET A 101 15.06 -23.03 27.94
C MET A 101 16.01 -24.13 27.49
N ARG A 102 16.53 -24.87 28.48
CA ARG A 102 17.21 -26.14 28.26
C ARG A 102 16.17 -27.14 27.74
N ALA A 103 16.36 -27.60 26.52
CA ALA A 103 15.81 -28.86 26.04
C ALA A 103 16.75 -29.99 26.46
N GLY A 104 16.20 -31.15 26.82
CA GLY A 104 16.99 -32.38 26.96
C GLY A 104 16.26 -33.53 27.64
N CYS A 105 15.66 -34.39 26.78
CA CYS A 105 15.07 -35.72 27.00
C CYS A 105 13.76 -35.83 27.80
#